data_AF-A0A2A4G0X5-F1
#
_entry.id   AF-A0A2A4G0X5-F1
#
_cell.length_a   1.000
_cell.length_b   1.000
_cell.length_c   1.000
_cell.angle_alpha   90.00
_cell.angle_beta   90.00
_cell.angle_gamma   90.00
#
_symmetry.space_group_name_H-M   'P 1'
#
loop_
_entity.id
_entity.type
_entity.pdbx_description
1 polymer ?
#
loop_
_entity_poly.entity_id
_entity_poly.type
_entity_poly.pdbx_seq_one_letter_code
_entity_poly.pdbx_strand_id
1 'polypeptide(L)'
;MVSVRATTLVLALLLASPAAAATDEAAARSELFDKLLDCRSIAEDAGRLSCYDSQSQAVAAARKKGDLMVLSRQDLKETRRTLFGFSLPKFSLKGIRMDDPGIDRLEGTVLAASPAGFYWSVALDRDSGTWETTEAINRQPLKGDKVVIKKGVLGGYLGTIGNSNLVRFKRVF
;
A
#
# COMPACT_ATOMS: atom_id res chain seq x y z
N MET A 1 8.87 -11.78 68.19
CA MET A 1 9.38 -10.98 67.06
C MET A 1 8.85 -11.61 65.78
N VAL A 2 7.80 -11.01 65.18
CA VAL A 2 7.72 -10.51 63.77
C VAL A 2 7.83 -11.64 62.71
N SER A 3 6.93 -11.89 61.76
CA SER A 3 5.97 -11.01 61.07
C SER A 3 4.86 -11.81 60.36
N VAL A 4 3.76 -11.08 60.14
CA VAL A 4 2.58 -11.33 59.30
C VAL A 4 2.94 -11.88 57.90
N ARG A 5 2.29 -12.97 57.47
CA ARG A 5 2.24 -13.38 56.05
C ARG A 5 1.04 -12.70 55.40
N ALA A 6 1.30 -11.62 54.66
CA ALA A 6 0.30 -10.88 53.90
C ALA A 6 -0.19 -11.73 52.71
N THR A 7 -1.49 -12.01 52.70
CA THR A 7 -2.19 -12.68 51.60
C THR A 7 -2.44 -11.66 50.50
N THR A 8 -1.61 -11.63 49.46
CA THR A 8 -1.78 -10.71 48.33
C THR A 8 -2.79 -11.29 47.34
N LEU A 9 -4.00 -10.75 47.33
CA LEU A 9 -5.05 -11.03 46.36
C LEU A 9 -4.69 -10.35 45.02
N VAL A 10 -4.24 -11.12 44.03
CA VAL A 10 -3.96 -10.59 42.68
C VAL A 10 -5.27 -10.56 41.89
N LEU A 11 -5.83 -9.35 41.76
CA LEU A 11 -6.98 -9.04 40.91
C LEU A 11 -6.51 -8.99 39.44
N ALA A 12 -6.75 -10.06 38.69
CA ALA A 12 -6.49 -10.13 37.27
C ALA A 12 -7.52 -9.26 36.51
N LEU A 13 -7.16 -8.01 36.20
CA LEU A 13 -7.94 -7.19 35.28
C LEU A 13 -7.76 -7.71 33.84
N LEU A 14 -8.87 -8.18 33.28
CA LEU A 14 -9.05 -8.50 31.87
C LEU A 14 -8.74 -7.28 31.00
N LEU A 15 -7.60 -7.29 30.32
CA LEU A 15 -7.35 -6.47 29.14
C LEU A 15 -7.93 -7.18 27.92
N ALA A 16 -9.24 -7.04 27.71
CA ALA A 16 -9.86 -7.37 26.44
C ALA A 16 -9.42 -6.33 25.40
N SER A 17 -8.38 -6.64 24.63
CA SER A 17 -7.98 -5.84 23.46
C SER A 17 -9.03 -6.02 22.35
N PRO A 18 -9.62 -4.94 21.79
CA PRO A 18 -10.45 -5.05 20.60
C PRO A 18 -9.53 -5.16 19.38
N ALA A 19 -9.09 -6.39 19.08
CA ALA A 19 -8.20 -6.69 17.95
C ALA A 19 -8.93 -7.33 16.74
N ALA A 20 -10.22 -7.03 16.52
CA ALA A 20 -11.04 -7.77 15.54
C ALA A 20 -11.99 -6.94 14.66
N ALA A 21 -11.74 -5.66 14.41
CA ALA A 21 -12.65 -4.83 13.58
C ALA A 21 -12.28 -4.75 12.09
N ALA A 22 -11.10 -5.22 11.67
CA ALA A 22 -10.62 -5.03 10.29
C ALA A 22 -11.07 -6.13 9.30
N THR A 23 -11.53 -7.28 9.80
CA THR A 23 -12.00 -8.41 8.97
C THR A 23 -13.45 -8.25 8.53
N ASP A 24 -14.26 -7.55 9.33
CA ASP A 24 -15.71 -7.43 9.14
C ASP A 24 -16.06 -6.46 7.99
N GLU A 25 -15.34 -5.35 7.89
CA GLU A 25 -15.57 -4.33 6.86
C GLU A 25 -15.29 -4.81 5.43
N ALA A 26 -14.26 -5.64 5.24
CA ALA A 26 -13.90 -6.18 3.93
C ALA A 26 -14.94 -7.21 3.45
N ALA A 27 -15.44 -8.04 4.37
CA ALA A 27 -16.53 -8.98 4.09
C ALA A 27 -17.83 -8.25 3.74
N ALA A 28 -18.19 -7.21 4.51
CA ALA A 28 -19.37 -6.39 4.26
C ALA A 28 -19.32 -5.67 2.89
N ARG A 29 -18.14 -5.23 2.44
CA ARG A 29 -17.97 -4.62 1.11
C ARG A 29 -18.19 -5.62 -0.03
N SER A 30 -17.72 -6.87 0.12
CA SER A 30 -17.94 -7.92 -0.87
C SER A 30 -19.43 -8.22 -1.00
N GLU A 31 -20.11 -8.40 0.14
CA GLU A 31 -21.53 -8.74 0.17
C GLU A 31 -22.43 -7.71 -0.54
N LEU A 32 -22.12 -6.40 -0.40
CA LEU A 32 -22.84 -5.33 -1.10
C LEU A 32 -22.72 -5.43 -2.62
N PHE A 33 -21.56 -5.83 -3.12
CA PHE A 33 -21.34 -5.98 -4.55
C PHE A 33 -21.97 -7.27 -5.08
N ASP A 34 -21.87 -8.36 -4.32
CA ASP A 34 -22.46 -9.65 -4.65
C ASP A 34 -24.00 -9.54 -4.78
N LYS A 35 -24.67 -8.88 -3.82
CA LYS A 35 -26.12 -8.62 -3.88
C LYS A 35 -26.56 -7.83 -5.10
N LEU A 36 -25.75 -6.88 -5.57
CA LEU A 36 -26.04 -6.14 -6.80
C LEU A 36 -25.93 -7.04 -8.03
N LEU A 37 -24.98 -7.97 -8.06
CA LEU A 37 -24.81 -8.94 -9.15
C LEU A 37 -25.91 -9.99 -9.15
N ASP A 38 -26.39 -10.40 -7.97
CA ASP A 38 -27.48 -11.37 -7.82
C ASP A 38 -28.80 -10.88 -8.45
N CYS A 39 -29.04 -9.57 -8.53
CA CYS A 39 -30.19 -9.03 -9.25
C CYS A 39 -30.27 -9.53 -10.72
N ARG A 40 -29.14 -9.94 -11.33
CA ARG A 40 -29.12 -10.51 -12.68
C ARG A 40 -29.85 -11.83 -12.82
N SER A 41 -29.98 -12.61 -11.75
CA SER A 41 -30.67 -13.91 -11.80
C SER A 41 -32.19 -13.79 -11.77
N ILE A 42 -32.73 -12.58 -11.56
CA ILE A 42 -34.18 -12.34 -11.55
C ILE A 42 -34.69 -12.27 -13.00
N ALA A 43 -35.52 -13.25 -13.36
CA ALA A 43 -36.08 -13.37 -14.71
C ALA A 43 -37.14 -12.29 -15.01
N GLU A 44 -37.95 -11.94 -14.01
CA GLU A 44 -39.05 -10.98 -14.13
C GLU A 44 -38.51 -9.54 -14.15
N ASP A 45 -38.89 -8.76 -15.17
CA ASP A 45 -38.26 -7.48 -15.47
C ASP A 45 -38.50 -6.41 -14.39
N ALA A 46 -39.71 -6.31 -13.84
CA ALA A 46 -40.01 -5.31 -12.81
C ALA A 46 -39.33 -5.66 -11.48
N GLY A 47 -39.30 -6.94 -11.11
CA GLY A 47 -38.56 -7.44 -9.95
C GLY A 47 -37.05 -7.23 -10.08
N ARG A 48 -36.49 -7.45 -11.28
CA ARG A 48 -35.08 -7.18 -11.56
C ARG A 48 -34.75 -5.69 -11.44
N LEU A 49 -35.60 -4.82 -12.00
CA LEU A 49 -35.43 -3.36 -11.89
C LEU A 49 -35.50 -2.90 -10.43
N SER A 50 -36.51 -3.33 -9.68
CA SER A 50 -36.66 -2.99 -8.27
C SER A 50 -35.46 -3.44 -7.42
N CYS A 51 -34.91 -4.63 -7.72
CA CYS A 51 -33.68 -5.11 -7.08
C CYS A 51 -32.50 -4.17 -7.37
N TYR A 52 -32.27 -3.80 -8.63
CA TYR A 52 -31.19 -2.88 -8.99
C TYR A 52 -31.34 -1.50 -8.34
N ASP A 53 -32.55 -0.96 -8.28
CA ASP A 53 -32.80 0.34 -7.64
C ASP A 53 -32.49 0.30 -6.15
N SER A 54 -32.89 -0.78 -5.45
CA SER A 54 -32.58 -0.96 -4.03
C SER A 54 -31.08 -1.13 -3.77
N GLN A 55 -30.41 -2.02 -4.51
CA GLN A 55 -28.98 -2.30 -4.29
C GLN A 55 -28.09 -1.12 -4.71
N SER A 56 -28.46 -0.39 -5.77
CA SER A 56 -27.71 0.82 -6.19
C SER A 56 -27.78 1.93 -5.13
N GLN A 57 -28.91 2.09 -4.44
CA GLN A 57 -29.03 3.01 -3.30
C GLN A 57 -28.14 2.58 -2.13
N ALA A 58 -28.08 1.28 -1.81
CA ALA A 58 -27.19 0.76 -0.78
C ALA A 58 -25.71 1.02 -1.11
N VAL A 59 -25.31 0.79 -2.37
CA VAL A 59 -23.96 1.12 -2.87
C VAL A 59 -23.69 2.62 -2.77
N ALA A 60 -24.63 3.48 -3.16
CA ALA A 60 -24.47 4.92 -3.07
C ALA A 60 -24.31 5.40 -1.61
N ALA A 61 -25.10 4.84 -0.68
CA ALA A 61 -24.99 5.13 0.74
C ALA A 61 -23.63 4.69 1.32
N ALA A 62 -23.17 3.48 0.98
CA ALA A 62 -21.87 2.97 1.40
C ALA A 62 -20.71 3.82 0.87
N ARG A 63 -20.80 4.30 -0.39
CA ARG A 63 -19.81 5.24 -0.95
C ARG A 63 -19.80 6.58 -0.22
N LYS A 64 -20.98 7.13 0.10
CA LYS A 64 -21.10 8.41 0.82
C LYS A 64 -20.54 8.33 2.24
N LYS A 65 -20.71 7.18 2.91
CA LYS A 65 -20.19 6.92 4.25
C LYS A 65 -18.69 6.62 4.27
N GLY A 66 -18.13 6.21 3.13
CA GLY A 66 -16.72 5.85 2.99
C GLY A 66 -16.42 4.38 3.21
N ASP A 67 -17.45 3.55 3.38
CA ASP A 67 -17.36 2.10 3.60
C ASP A 67 -17.00 1.37 2.28
N LEU A 68 -17.30 2.00 1.14
CA LEU A 68 -17.00 1.51 -0.20
C LEU A 68 -16.22 2.55 -1.02
N MET A 69 -15.06 2.15 -1.53
CA MET A 69 -14.23 2.95 -2.43
C MET A 69 -13.91 2.13 -3.68
N VAL A 70 -14.16 2.71 -4.85
CA VAL A 70 -13.84 2.10 -6.14
C VAL A 70 -12.48 2.64 -6.57
N LEU A 71 -11.52 1.73 -6.70
CA LEU A 71 -10.17 2.03 -7.17
C LEU A 71 -9.96 1.33 -8.51
N SER A 72 -9.52 2.06 -9.53
CA SER A 72 -9.09 1.40 -10.76
C SER A 72 -7.75 0.71 -10.54
N ARG A 73 -7.44 -0.28 -11.39
CA ARG A 73 -6.12 -0.94 -11.39
C ARG A 73 -4.99 0.06 -11.70
N GLN A 74 -5.28 1.10 -12.49
CA GLN A 74 -4.32 2.16 -12.82
C GLN A 74 -4.03 3.03 -11.59
N ASP A 75 -5.06 3.46 -10.86
CA ASP A 75 -4.91 4.25 -9.62
C ASP A 75 -4.09 3.49 -8.58
N LEU A 76 -4.34 2.18 -8.45
CA LEU A 76 -3.55 1.32 -7.56
C LEU A 76 -2.10 1.23 -7.99
N LYS A 77 -1.83 1.16 -9.30
CA LYS A 77 -0.46 1.06 -9.82
C LYS A 77 0.30 2.37 -9.59
N GLU A 78 -0.33 3.50 -9.84
CA GLU A 78 0.26 4.83 -9.63
C GLU A 78 0.51 5.10 -8.15
N THR A 79 -0.50 4.87 -7.30
CA THR A 79 -0.38 5.02 -5.85
C THR A 79 0.77 4.15 -5.31
N ARG A 80 0.84 2.87 -5.71
CA ARG A 80 1.92 1.98 -5.28
C ARG A 80 3.29 2.42 -5.83
N ARG A 81 3.36 2.97 -7.05
CA ARG A 81 4.61 3.52 -7.61
C ARG A 81 5.12 4.71 -6.80
N THR A 82 4.24 5.64 -6.48
CA THR A 82 4.54 6.81 -5.63
C THR A 82 5.00 6.38 -4.24
N LEU A 83 4.44 5.30 -3.70
CA LEU A 83 4.77 4.76 -2.37
C LEU A 83 5.97 3.80 -2.35
N PHE A 84 6.49 3.37 -3.51
CA PHE A 84 7.60 2.40 -3.58
C PHE A 84 8.88 2.97 -2.96
N GLY A 85 9.46 2.37 -1.92
CA GLY A 85 10.60 2.98 -1.22
C GLY A 85 10.26 3.74 0.05
N PHE A 86 8.98 4.06 0.31
CA PHE A 86 8.57 4.60 1.59
C PHE A 86 8.33 3.48 2.61
N SER A 87 8.90 3.62 3.81
CA SER A 87 8.53 2.82 4.96
C SER A 87 7.29 3.45 5.62
N LEU A 88 6.10 3.05 5.18
CA LEU A 88 4.87 3.49 5.84
C LEU A 88 4.77 2.87 7.25
N PRO A 89 4.42 3.65 8.28
CA PRO A 89 4.00 3.09 9.56
C PRO A 89 2.85 2.10 9.30
N LYS A 90 2.84 0.96 10.01
CA LYS A 90 1.93 -0.20 9.76
C LYS A 90 0.43 0.08 9.92
N PHE A 91 -0.02 1.33 9.96
CA PHE A 91 -1.43 1.67 9.94
C PHE A 91 -1.94 1.51 8.51
N SER A 92 -2.59 0.38 8.26
CA SER A 92 -3.36 0.09 7.06
C SER A 92 -4.11 1.34 6.59
N LEU A 93 -3.73 1.87 5.43
CA LEU A 93 -4.53 2.84 4.71
C LEU A 93 -5.85 2.15 4.35
N LYS A 94 -6.92 2.39 5.15
CA LYS A 94 -8.32 1.98 4.93
C LYS A 94 -8.50 0.83 3.91
N GLY A 95 -8.11 -0.39 4.30
CA GLY A 95 -8.34 -1.60 3.51
C GLY A 95 -7.39 -1.90 2.34
N ILE A 96 -6.37 -1.07 2.09
CA ILE A 96 -5.30 -1.40 1.12
C ILE A 96 -4.18 -2.14 1.86
N ARG A 97 -4.12 -3.45 1.65
CA ARG A 97 -2.96 -4.28 2.03
C ARG A 97 -1.76 -3.89 1.17
N MET A 98 -0.86 -3.07 1.73
CA MET A 98 0.40 -2.68 1.08
C MET A 98 1.44 -3.80 1.06
N ASP A 99 1.13 -4.96 1.65
CA ASP A 99 1.92 -6.19 1.60
C ASP A 99 1.51 -7.12 0.43
N ASP A 100 0.59 -6.69 -0.43
CA ASP A 100 0.25 -7.38 -1.68
C ASP A 100 1.47 -7.35 -2.64
N PRO A 101 1.98 -8.50 -3.14
CA PRO A 101 3.20 -8.65 -3.95
C PRO A 101 3.29 -7.84 -5.26
N GLY A 102 2.33 -6.97 -5.56
CA GLY A 102 2.11 -6.46 -6.91
C GLY A 102 3.03 -5.35 -7.42
N ILE A 103 3.91 -4.73 -6.61
CA ILE A 103 4.97 -3.84 -7.14
C ILE A 103 6.29 -4.10 -6.40
N ASP A 104 7.03 -5.10 -6.87
CA ASP A 104 8.41 -5.39 -6.49
C ASP A 104 9.44 -4.58 -7.31
N ARG A 105 8.98 -3.85 -8.33
CA ARG A 105 9.79 -3.14 -9.31
C ARG A 105 9.22 -1.75 -9.62
N LEU A 106 10.05 -0.73 -9.47
CA LEU A 106 9.86 0.65 -9.91
C LEU A 106 10.64 0.89 -11.19
N GLU A 107 9.97 1.43 -12.21
CA GLU A 107 10.60 1.92 -13.44
C GLU A 107 10.34 3.41 -13.57
N GLY A 108 11.38 4.18 -13.88
CA GLY A 108 11.33 5.63 -13.98
C GLY A 108 12.38 6.20 -14.94
N THR A 109 12.37 7.52 -15.07
CA THR A 109 13.36 8.27 -15.85
C THR A 109 14.00 9.32 -14.95
N VAL A 110 15.32 9.52 -15.06
CA VAL A 110 16.03 10.57 -14.30
C VAL A 110 15.59 11.95 -14.78
N LEU A 111 15.04 12.77 -13.88
CA LEU A 111 14.75 14.18 -14.10
C LEU A 111 15.97 15.05 -13.80
N ALA A 112 16.67 14.74 -12.72
CA ALA A 112 17.88 15.41 -12.28
C ALA A 112 18.79 14.42 -11.56
N ALA A 113 20.11 14.62 -11.67
CA ALA A 113 21.12 13.86 -10.96
C ALA A 113 22.12 14.81 -10.33
N SER A 114 22.54 14.51 -9.11
CA SER A 114 23.55 15.28 -8.37
C SER A 114 24.51 14.35 -7.62
N PRO A 115 25.77 14.78 -7.42
CA PRO A 115 26.69 14.06 -6.55
C PRO A 115 26.17 14.03 -5.10
N ALA A 116 26.29 12.87 -4.46
CA ALA A 116 25.98 12.64 -3.05
C ALA A 116 27.20 11.98 -2.38
N GLY A 117 28.27 12.75 -2.18
CA GLY A 117 29.58 12.24 -1.77
C GLY A 117 30.23 11.40 -2.88
N PHE A 118 30.60 10.15 -2.57
CA PHE A 118 31.12 9.19 -3.56
C PHE A 118 30.03 8.51 -4.41
N TYR A 119 28.77 8.81 -4.12
CA TYR A 119 27.59 8.20 -4.72
C TYR A 119 26.76 9.24 -5.47
N TRP A 120 25.63 8.83 -6.03
CA TRP A 120 24.74 9.69 -6.81
C TRP A 120 23.35 9.75 -6.21
N SER A 121 22.77 10.95 -6.21
CA SER A 121 21.36 11.19 -5.96
C SER A 121 20.66 11.43 -7.29
N VAL A 122 19.53 10.76 -7.51
CA VAL A 122 18.71 10.89 -8.72
C VAL A 122 17.25 11.15 -8.36
N ALA A 123 16.71 12.24 -8.89
CA ALA A 123 15.27 12.54 -8.83
C ALA A 123 14.58 11.88 -10.03
N LEU A 124 13.54 11.09 -9.77
CA LEU A 124 12.82 10.33 -10.79
C LEU A 124 11.52 11.02 -11.24
N ASP A 125 11.08 10.70 -12.46
CA ASP A 125 9.83 11.18 -13.04
C ASP A 125 8.56 10.75 -12.27
N ARG A 126 7.45 11.45 -12.55
CA ARG A 126 6.07 11.14 -12.09
C ARG A 126 6.01 10.76 -10.59
N ASP A 127 6.57 11.65 -9.77
CA ASP A 127 6.52 11.61 -8.32
C ASP A 127 7.06 10.33 -7.66
N SER A 128 8.03 9.67 -8.31
CA SER A 128 8.70 8.47 -7.77
C SER A 128 9.77 8.77 -6.72
N GLY A 129 9.91 10.04 -6.33
CA GLY A 129 10.84 10.50 -5.31
C GLY A 129 12.31 10.52 -5.74
N THR A 130 13.15 10.84 -4.77
CA THR A 130 14.61 10.92 -4.92
C THR A 130 15.25 9.65 -4.37
N TRP A 131 16.24 9.14 -5.10
CA TRP A 131 16.94 7.90 -4.79
C TRP A 131 18.44 8.12 -4.79
N GLU A 132 19.11 7.62 -3.76
CA GLU A 132 20.56 7.65 -3.67
C GLU A 132 21.13 6.25 -3.85
N THR A 133 22.15 6.12 -4.69
CA THR A 133 22.97 4.90 -4.74
C THR A 133 23.75 4.76 -3.43
N THR A 134 23.95 3.55 -2.94
CA THR A 134 24.81 3.29 -1.75
C THR A 134 26.12 2.60 -2.12
N GLU A 135 26.35 2.39 -3.41
CA GLU A 135 27.52 1.76 -3.99
C GLU A 135 27.94 2.58 -5.22
N ALA A 136 29.21 2.48 -5.62
CA ALA A 136 29.71 3.20 -6.78
C ALA A 136 29.10 2.66 -8.07
N ILE A 137 28.69 3.56 -8.95
CA ILE A 137 28.31 3.26 -10.32
C ILE A 137 29.47 3.54 -11.27
N ASN A 138 29.58 2.72 -12.31
CA ASN A 138 30.63 2.78 -13.33
C ASN A 138 30.49 3.96 -14.33
N ARG A 139 29.50 4.83 -14.15
CA ARG A 139 29.29 6.03 -14.98
C ARG A 139 28.48 7.08 -14.25
N GLN A 140 28.54 8.32 -14.73
CA GLN A 140 27.66 9.39 -14.28
C GLN A 140 26.21 9.18 -14.78
N PRO A 141 25.19 9.36 -13.90
CA PRO A 141 23.79 9.42 -14.30
C PRO A 141 23.49 10.72 -15.06
N LEU A 142 22.67 10.62 -16.10
CA LEU A 142 22.25 11.74 -16.91
C LEU A 142 20.74 11.89 -16.88
N LYS A 143 20.26 13.13 -17.08
CA LYS A 143 18.84 13.39 -17.31
C LYS A 143 18.36 12.57 -18.52
N GLY A 144 17.24 11.87 -18.36
CA GLY A 144 16.70 10.98 -19.38
C GLY A 144 17.12 9.51 -19.25
N ASP A 145 18.11 9.18 -18.40
CA ASP A 145 18.48 7.78 -18.16
C ASP A 145 17.27 6.99 -17.59
N LYS A 146 17.11 5.76 -18.06
CA LYS A 146 16.10 4.83 -17.53
C LYS A 146 16.57 4.23 -16.21
N VAL A 147 15.70 4.23 -15.22
CA VAL A 147 16.00 3.71 -13.89
C VAL A 147 15.06 2.56 -13.60
N VAL A 148 15.63 1.43 -13.17
CA VAL A 148 14.88 0.25 -12.73
C VAL A 148 15.34 -0.09 -11.33
N ILE A 149 14.44 -0.01 -10.35
CA ILE A 149 14.70 -0.31 -8.94
C ILE A 149 13.79 -1.43 -8.50
N LYS A 150 14.35 -2.47 -7.88
CA LYS A 150 13.63 -3.62 -7.36
C LYS A 150 13.79 -3.73 -5.85
N LYS A 151 12.78 -4.29 -5.19
CA LYS A 151 12.87 -4.64 -3.78
C LYS A 151 13.84 -5.81 -3.62
N GLY A 152 14.85 -5.64 -2.77
CA GLY A 152 15.84 -6.65 -2.44
C GLY A 152 15.34 -7.61 -1.35
N VAL A 153 15.98 -8.77 -1.26
CA VAL A 153 15.60 -9.87 -0.35
C VAL A 153 15.77 -9.50 1.14
N LEU A 154 16.65 -8.56 1.47
CA LEU A 154 17.00 -8.16 2.84
C LEU A 154 16.55 -6.74 3.21
N GLY A 155 15.41 -6.27 2.67
CA GLY A 155 14.82 -5.00 3.09
C GLY A 155 15.45 -3.73 2.49
N GLY A 156 16.22 -3.86 1.42
CA GLY A 156 16.77 -2.73 0.65
C GLY A 156 16.26 -2.69 -0.78
N TYR A 157 16.85 -1.83 -1.62
CA TYR A 157 16.52 -1.72 -3.04
C TYR A 157 17.76 -1.94 -3.90
N LEU A 158 17.57 -2.54 -5.07
CA LEU A 158 18.64 -2.88 -6.03
C LEU A 158 18.21 -2.44 -7.43
N GLY A 159 19.11 -1.86 -8.22
CA GLY A 159 18.71 -1.33 -9.51
C GLY A 159 19.84 -0.88 -10.40
N THR A 160 19.47 -0.34 -11.55
CA THR A 160 20.37 0.22 -12.56
C THR A 160 19.89 1.59 -13.00
N ILE A 161 20.82 2.47 -13.39
CA ILE A 161 20.55 3.77 -14.03
C ILE A 161 21.22 3.76 -15.41
N GLY A 162 20.42 3.83 -16.46
CA GLY A 162 20.88 3.64 -17.83
C GLY A 162 21.60 2.30 -17.98
N ASN A 163 22.85 2.35 -18.43
CA ASN A 163 23.72 1.18 -18.61
C ASN A 163 24.71 0.98 -17.44
N SER A 164 24.36 1.44 -16.23
CA SER A 164 25.21 1.24 -15.06
C SER A 164 25.30 -0.23 -14.64
N ASN A 165 26.31 -0.57 -13.83
CA ASN A 165 26.27 -1.79 -13.02
C ASN A 165 25.05 -1.78 -12.07
N LEU A 166 24.64 -2.99 -11.66
CA LEU A 166 23.63 -3.15 -10.61
C LEU A 166 24.20 -2.62 -9.29
N VAL A 167 23.48 -1.72 -8.64
CA VAL A 167 23.85 -1.13 -7.35
C VAL A 167 22.67 -1.11 -6.40
N ARG A 168 22.98 -0.96 -5.11
CA ARG A 168 21.97 -0.70 -4.08
C ARG A 168 21.50 0.74 -4.07
N PHE A 169 20.24 0.91 -3.70
CA PHE A 169 19.56 2.19 -3.57
C PHE A 169 18.95 2.35 -2.18
N LYS A 170 18.92 3.59 -1.71
CA LYS A 170 18.05 4.06 -0.63
C LYS A 170 17.17 5.19 -1.15
N ARG A 171 15.92 5.23 -0.72
CA ARG A 171 15.04 6.38 -1.01
C ARG A 171 15.36 7.51 -0.03
N VAL A 172 15.41 8.73 -0.54
CA VAL A 172 15.65 9.96 0.24
C VAL A 172 14.41 10.85 0.13
N PHE A 173 14.04 11.46 1.26
CA PHE A 173 12.85 12.31 1.40
C PHE A 173 13.05 13.67 0.76
#